data_AF-A0A9N8HGF0-F1
#
_entry.id   AF-A0A9N8HGF0-F1
#
_cell.length_a   1.000
_cell.length_b   1.000
_cell.length_c   1.000
_cell.angle_alpha   90.00
_cell.angle_beta   90.00
_cell.angle_gamma   90.00
#
_symmetry.space_group_name_H-M   'P 1'
#
loop_
_entity.id
_entity.type
_entity.pdbx_description
1 polymer ?
#
loop_
_entity_poly.entity_id
_entity_poly.type
_entity_poly.pdbx_seq_one_letter_code
_entity_poly.pdbx_strand_id
1 'polypeptide(L)'
;MKSSGIVSLMLLSWLSMPVVLAYNRQQVQNDLNRERSKWESMGISDYDYKHQVISDTSGAAYPFSTQVRNGGVISYVDGNNQPITWLKPVTMGSWFSFIQTHLDSGAQSIQVIYDPTRGFPVSIDMIQTGGQVMNIRIFDFAYYHNNYNPAVVQANLDRERAKWQSQAISNYDYMLETLSDNTGSVYPFTTQVRGGSVVSYVDGNNQQITWLKPQTLDVYFTQIQNYLNMGASYIEAEYDSKRGFPTRVYIIMNGAEAFHARVIHFHYYVRRLRGSDSQ
;
A
#
# COMPACT_ATOMS: atom_id res chain seq x y z
N MET A 1 -62.83 -27.93 0.05
CA MET A 1 -61.61 -28.72 0.38
C MET A 1 -60.51 -28.28 -0.56
N LYS A 2 -59.51 -27.52 -0.07
CA LYS A 2 -58.35 -27.07 -0.85
C LYS A 2 -57.14 -27.90 -0.40
N SER A 3 -56.59 -28.72 -1.29
CA SER A 3 -55.41 -29.55 -0.99
C SER A 3 -54.14 -28.74 -1.16
N SER A 4 -53.36 -28.63 -0.09
CA SER A 4 -52.01 -28.06 -0.10
C SER A 4 -51.03 -29.13 -0.62
N GLY A 5 -50.40 -28.87 -1.76
CA GLY A 5 -49.29 -29.67 -2.27
C GLY A 5 -47.97 -29.20 -1.65
N ILE A 6 -47.31 -30.09 -0.90
CA ILE A 6 -45.96 -29.87 -0.37
C ILE A 6 -44.98 -30.33 -1.45
N VAL A 7 -44.28 -29.40 -2.08
CA VAL A 7 -43.16 -29.71 -2.97
C VAL A 7 -41.91 -29.83 -2.10
N SER A 8 -41.43 -31.07 -1.93
CA SER A 8 -40.11 -31.34 -1.34
C SER A 8 -39.02 -30.92 -2.33
N LEU A 9 -38.29 -29.86 -2.00
CA LEU A 9 -37.06 -29.48 -2.68
C LEU A 9 -35.93 -30.37 -2.16
N MET A 10 -35.49 -31.36 -2.94
CA MET A 10 -34.24 -32.07 -2.65
C MET A 10 -33.07 -31.16 -3.00
N LEU A 11 -32.37 -30.66 -1.97
CA LEU A 11 -31.08 -30.02 -2.09
C LEU A 11 -30.03 -31.07 -2.46
N LEU A 12 -29.69 -31.18 -3.75
CA LEU A 12 -28.44 -31.80 -4.17
C LEU A 12 -27.28 -30.89 -3.73
N SER A 13 -26.60 -31.27 -2.65
CA SER A 13 -25.31 -30.71 -2.26
C SER A 13 -24.26 -31.16 -3.28
N TRP A 14 -23.94 -30.27 -4.22
CA TRP A 14 -22.78 -30.41 -5.08
C TRP A 14 -21.52 -30.33 -4.21
N LEU A 15 -20.84 -31.46 -4.02
CA LEU A 15 -19.45 -31.48 -3.58
C LEU A 15 -18.63 -30.79 -4.68
N SER A 16 -18.38 -29.50 -4.53
CA SER A 16 -17.40 -28.78 -5.35
C SER A 16 -16.02 -29.33 -4.99
N MET A 17 -15.59 -30.37 -5.70
CA MET A 17 -14.18 -30.72 -5.73
C MET A 17 -13.41 -29.48 -6.21
N PRO A 18 -12.37 -29.04 -5.48
CA PRO A 18 -11.56 -27.93 -5.93
C PRO A 18 -10.99 -28.32 -7.30
N VAL A 19 -11.29 -27.51 -8.31
CA VAL A 19 -10.64 -27.61 -9.62
C VAL A 19 -9.16 -27.42 -9.35
N VAL A 20 -8.39 -28.50 -9.44
CA VAL A 20 -6.94 -28.43 -9.46
C VAL A 20 -6.59 -27.75 -10.78
N LEU A 21 -6.43 -26.43 -10.74
CA LEU A 21 -5.95 -25.68 -11.89
C LEU A 21 -4.59 -26.26 -12.26
N ALA A 22 -4.47 -26.77 -13.49
CA ALA A 22 -3.22 -27.32 -13.98
C ALA A 22 -2.10 -26.29 -13.79
N TYR A 23 -0.98 -26.72 -13.20
CA TYR A 23 0.20 -25.89 -13.04
C TYR A 23 0.64 -25.34 -14.39
N ASN A 24 0.52 -24.01 -14.57
CA ASN A 24 0.91 -23.32 -15.79
C ASN A 24 2.22 -22.57 -15.54
N ARG A 25 3.34 -23.23 -15.85
CA ARG A 25 4.68 -22.65 -15.67
C ARG A 25 4.86 -21.30 -16.37
N GLN A 26 4.29 -21.14 -17.57
CA GLN A 26 4.37 -19.87 -18.31
C GLN A 26 3.65 -18.74 -17.57
N GLN A 27 2.50 -19.02 -16.96
CA GLN A 27 1.78 -18.04 -16.14
C GLN A 27 2.62 -17.63 -14.93
N VAL A 28 3.21 -18.59 -14.21
CA VAL A 28 4.07 -18.29 -13.05
C VAL A 28 5.29 -17.45 -13.46
N GLN A 29 5.90 -17.73 -14.62
CA GLN A 29 7.00 -16.93 -15.16
C GLN A 29 6.57 -15.49 -15.51
N ASN A 30 5.40 -15.34 -16.13
CA ASN A 30 4.86 -14.02 -16.47
C ASN A 30 4.57 -13.20 -15.21
N ASP A 31 3.97 -13.83 -14.19
CA ASP A 31 3.71 -13.21 -12.90
C ASP A 31 5.02 -12.81 -12.20
N LEU A 32 6.00 -13.71 -12.16
CA LEU A 32 7.34 -13.42 -11.61
C LEU A 32 7.99 -12.20 -12.27
N ASN A 33 7.98 -12.13 -13.60
CA ASN A 33 8.57 -11.01 -14.34
C ASN A 33 7.86 -9.69 -14.05
N ARG A 34 6.52 -9.70 -14.02
CA ARG A 34 5.71 -8.51 -13.75
C ARG A 34 5.96 -7.99 -12.34
N GLU A 35 5.86 -8.85 -11.34
CA GLU A 35 5.97 -8.46 -9.94
C GLU A 35 7.41 -8.08 -9.56
N ARG A 36 8.43 -8.73 -10.14
CA ARG A 36 9.84 -8.29 -10.03
C ARG A 36 10.05 -6.89 -10.58
N SER A 37 9.56 -6.62 -11.79
CA SER A 37 9.69 -5.29 -12.42
C SER A 37 9.02 -4.21 -11.58
N LYS A 38 7.86 -4.54 -10.98
CA LYS A 38 7.16 -3.65 -10.05
C LYS A 38 7.99 -3.35 -8.81
N TRP A 39 8.52 -4.38 -8.14
CA TRP A 39 9.39 -4.21 -6.99
C TRP A 39 10.63 -3.36 -7.31
N GLU A 40 11.32 -3.65 -8.42
CA GLU A 40 12.50 -2.92 -8.85
C GLU A 40 12.19 -1.45 -9.16
N SER A 41 11.03 -1.16 -9.76
CA SER A 41 10.59 0.21 -10.06
C SER A 41 10.37 1.08 -8.82
N MET A 42 10.13 0.47 -7.66
CA MET A 42 9.98 1.20 -6.39
C MET A 42 11.31 1.69 -5.82
N GLY A 43 12.46 1.16 -6.26
CA GLY A 43 13.78 1.57 -5.75
C GLY A 43 13.99 1.31 -4.25
N ILE A 44 13.21 0.41 -3.64
CA ILE A 44 13.31 0.06 -2.22
C ILE A 44 14.63 -0.67 -1.98
N SER A 45 15.50 -0.08 -1.17
CA SER A 45 16.81 -0.65 -0.83
C SER A 45 17.03 -0.85 0.67
N ASP A 46 16.22 -0.23 1.53
CA ASP A 46 16.19 -0.52 2.96
C ASP A 46 14.84 -1.09 3.36
N TYR A 47 14.87 -2.21 4.05
CA TYR A 47 13.67 -2.85 4.59
C TYR A 47 14.04 -3.91 5.61
N ASP A 48 13.08 -4.17 6.48
CA ASP A 48 13.06 -5.25 7.45
C ASP A 48 11.92 -6.17 7.08
N TYR A 49 12.13 -7.48 7.24
CA TYR A 49 11.06 -8.45 7.09
C TYR A 49 11.37 -9.69 7.89
N LYS A 50 10.33 -10.49 8.15
CA LYS A 50 10.46 -11.83 8.70
C LYS A 50 10.07 -12.86 7.66
N HIS A 51 10.66 -14.04 7.76
CA HIS A 51 10.22 -15.17 6.98
C HIS A 51 10.31 -16.48 7.74
N GLN A 52 9.55 -17.46 7.28
CA GLN A 52 9.56 -18.83 7.76
C GLN A 52 9.71 -19.78 6.58
N VAL A 53 10.46 -20.86 6.78
CA VAL A 53 10.57 -21.97 5.83
C VAL A 53 10.03 -23.22 6.51
N ILE A 54 9.05 -23.85 5.88
CA ILE A 54 8.44 -25.09 6.33
C ILE A 54 8.75 -26.14 5.26
N SER A 55 9.54 -27.14 5.62
CA SER A 55 9.77 -28.33 4.80
C SER A 55 9.10 -29.54 5.41
N ASP A 56 8.68 -30.48 4.55
CA ASP A 56 8.17 -31.81 4.95
C ASP A 56 9.13 -32.60 5.85
N THR A 57 10.43 -32.38 5.72
CA THR A 57 11.50 -33.06 6.46
C THR A 57 11.71 -32.54 7.88
N SER A 58 11.47 -31.25 8.13
CA SER A 58 11.73 -30.62 9.43
C SER A 58 10.45 -30.41 10.25
N GLY A 59 9.31 -30.15 9.58
CA GLY A 59 8.03 -29.86 10.21
C GLY A 59 7.98 -28.59 11.08
N ALA A 60 9.15 -28.00 11.39
CA ALA A 60 9.29 -26.87 12.28
C ALA A 60 9.38 -25.56 11.47
N ALA A 61 8.47 -24.64 11.74
CA ALA A 61 8.52 -23.27 11.23
C ALA A 61 9.39 -22.41 12.15
N TYR A 62 10.62 -22.11 11.73
CA TYR A 62 11.46 -21.16 12.45
C TYR A 62 11.39 -19.78 11.80
N PRO A 63 10.94 -18.74 12.53
CA PRO A 63 10.98 -17.38 12.02
C PRO A 63 12.41 -16.86 12.00
N PHE A 64 12.76 -16.23 10.88
CA PHE A 64 14.02 -15.53 10.68
C PHE A 64 13.72 -14.06 10.41
N SER A 65 14.48 -13.16 11.02
CA SER A 65 14.37 -11.73 10.79
C SER A 65 15.55 -11.26 9.96
N THR A 66 15.27 -10.52 8.89
CA THR A 66 16.28 -9.97 8.00
C THR A 66 16.16 -8.46 7.96
N GLN A 67 17.29 -7.76 8.12
CA GLN A 67 17.38 -6.32 7.89
C GLN A 67 18.29 -6.06 6.69
N VAL A 68 17.76 -5.36 5.71
CA VAL A 68 18.45 -4.97 4.49
C VAL A 68 18.70 -3.47 4.53
N ARG A 69 19.94 -3.05 4.35
CA ARG A 69 20.32 -1.64 4.20
C ARG A 69 21.20 -1.44 2.96
N ASN A 70 20.96 -0.38 2.19
CA ASN A 70 21.54 -0.07 0.90
C ASN A 70 21.57 -1.28 -0.05
N GLY A 71 20.50 -2.08 -0.04
CA GLY A 71 20.37 -3.30 -0.85
C GLY A 71 21.13 -4.52 -0.31
N GLY A 72 21.94 -4.39 0.74
CA GLY A 72 22.68 -5.49 1.37
C GLY A 72 22.07 -5.94 2.70
N VAL A 73 22.20 -7.22 3.06
CA VAL A 73 21.75 -7.71 4.37
C VAL A 73 22.75 -7.28 5.45
N ILE A 74 22.28 -6.55 6.48
CA ILE A 74 23.10 -6.10 7.62
C ILE A 74 22.83 -6.89 8.90
N SER A 75 21.67 -7.54 9.00
CA SER A 75 21.29 -8.37 10.15
C SER A 75 20.47 -9.55 9.67
N TYR A 76 20.80 -10.73 10.19
CA TYR A 76 20.07 -11.97 9.93
C TYR A 76 20.08 -12.86 11.17
N VAL A 77 18.92 -12.95 11.83
CA VAL A 77 18.79 -13.57 13.14
C VAL A 77 17.58 -14.51 13.22
N ASP A 78 17.62 -15.45 14.15
CA ASP A 78 16.51 -16.36 14.43
C ASP A 78 15.42 -15.72 15.32
N GLY A 79 14.41 -16.50 15.69
CA GLY A 79 13.33 -16.08 16.58
C GLY A 79 13.78 -15.69 18.00
N ASN A 80 15.01 -16.02 18.40
CA ASN A 80 15.63 -15.65 19.67
C ASN A 80 16.65 -14.50 19.52
N ASN A 81 16.65 -13.82 18.37
CA ASN A 81 17.61 -12.78 18.00
C ASN A 81 19.07 -13.25 17.98
N GLN A 82 19.33 -14.55 17.79
CA GLN A 82 20.68 -15.07 17.62
C GLN A 82 21.09 -14.99 16.14
N PRO A 83 22.31 -14.52 15.83
CA PRO A 83 22.81 -14.50 14.45
C PRO A 83 22.82 -15.88 13.80
N ILE A 84 22.37 -15.95 12.55
CA ILE A 84 22.37 -17.19 11.76
C ILE A 84 23.58 -17.21 10.84
N THR A 85 24.47 -18.19 11.03
CA THR A 85 25.69 -18.34 10.23
C THR A 85 25.65 -19.52 9.25
N TRP A 86 24.71 -20.44 9.44
CA TRP A 86 24.58 -21.67 8.65
C TRP A 86 23.61 -21.55 7.47
N LEU A 87 22.81 -20.49 7.41
CA LEU A 87 21.91 -20.19 6.31
C LEU A 87 22.30 -18.87 5.66
N LYS A 88 22.33 -18.85 4.33
CA LYS A 88 22.64 -17.63 3.57
C LYS A 88 21.53 -16.59 3.80
N PRO A 89 21.88 -15.36 4.22
CA PRO A 89 20.91 -14.28 4.31
C PRO A 89 20.32 -13.96 2.92
N VAL A 90 19.04 -13.59 2.90
CA VAL A 90 18.27 -13.42 1.66
C VAL A 90 17.71 -12.00 1.57
N THR A 91 17.88 -11.36 0.42
CA THR A 91 17.18 -10.11 0.07
C THR A 91 15.88 -10.43 -0.68
N MET A 92 15.02 -9.44 -0.91
CA MET A 92 13.84 -9.64 -1.76
C MET A 92 14.21 -10.00 -3.21
N GLY A 93 15.30 -9.43 -3.74
CA GLY A 93 15.90 -9.86 -5.00
C GLY A 93 16.36 -11.32 -4.98
N SER A 94 16.82 -11.81 -3.82
CA SER A 94 17.19 -13.21 -3.64
C SER A 94 15.98 -14.13 -3.70
N TRP A 95 14.81 -13.73 -3.17
CA TRP A 95 13.58 -14.50 -3.30
C TRP A 95 13.08 -14.62 -4.74
N PHE A 96 13.13 -13.53 -5.50
CA PHE A 96 12.82 -13.59 -6.94
C PHE A 96 13.77 -14.52 -7.70
N SER A 97 15.06 -14.50 -7.36
CA SER A 97 16.06 -15.39 -7.95
C SER A 97 15.80 -16.84 -7.57
N PHE A 98 15.46 -17.09 -6.30
CA PHE A 98 15.10 -18.41 -5.79
C PHE A 98 13.90 -19.00 -6.54
N ILE A 99 12.83 -18.24 -6.76
CA ILE A 99 11.68 -18.67 -7.56
C ILE A 99 12.10 -18.98 -9.01
N GLN A 100 12.88 -18.09 -9.64
CA GLN A 100 13.38 -18.29 -11.00
C GLN A 100 14.18 -19.59 -11.13
N THR A 101 15.13 -19.82 -10.22
CA THR A 101 15.96 -21.02 -10.22
C THR A 101 15.11 -22.30 -10.16
N HIS A 102 14.03 -22.32 -9.37
CA HIS A 102 13.16 -23.50 -9.27
C HIS A 102 12.25 -23.67 -10.49
N LEU A 103 11.83 -22.57 -11.13
CA LEU A 103 11.15 -22.63 -12.43
C LEU A 103 12.05 -23.26 -13.50
N ASP A 104 13.30 -22.78 -13.56
CA ASP A 104 14.31 -23.21 -14.53
C ASP A 104 14.75 -24.67 -14.30
N SER A 105 14.91 -25.08 -13.04
CA SER A 105 15.29 -26.45 -12.67
C SER A 105 14.16 -27.47 -12.81
N GLY A 106 12.97 -27.03 -13.20
CA GLY A 106 11.88 -27.92 -13.51
C GLY A 106 11.05 -28.39 -12.32
N ALA A 107 10.88 -27.56 -11.27
CA ALA A 107 9.97 -27.88 -10.17
C ALA A 107 8.59 -28.35 -10.68
N GLN A 108 8.01 -29.31 -9.95
CA GLN A 108 6.74 -29.95 -10.32
C GLN A 108 5.57 -28.98 -10.18
N SER A 109 5.59 -28.14 -9.15
CA SER A 109 4.66 -27.03 -8.99
C SER A 109 5.33 -25.88 -8.25
N ILE A 110 4.92 -24.66 -8.59
CA ILE A 110 5.25 -23.44 -7.85
C ILE A 110 3.99 -22.57 -7.87
N GLN A 111 3.59 -22.11 -6.70
CA GLN A 111 2.56 -21.10 -6.51
C GLN A 111 3.16 -19.98 -5.67
N VAL A 112 3.01 -18.74 -6.15
CA VAL A 112 3.51 -17.56 -5.45
C VAL A 112 2.36 -16.59 -5.25
N ILE A 113 2.22 -16.08 -4.03
CA ILE A 113 1.36 -14.94 -3.74
C ILE A 113 2.29 -13.74 -3.56
N TYR A 114 1.97 -12.64 -4.23
CA TYR A 114 2.72 -11.39 -4.17
C TYR A 114 1.92 -10.33 -3.42
N ASP A 115 2.61 -9.38 -2.80
CA ASP A 115 2.01 -8.15 -2.28
C ASP A 115 1.43 -7.34 -3.45
N PRO A 116 0.11 -7.06 -3.47
CA PRO A 116 -0.55 -6.43 -4.61
C PRO A 116 -0.15 -4.96 -4.78
N THR A 117 0.48 -4.32 -3.79
CA THR A 117 0.92 -2.93 -3.86
C THR A 117 2.37 -2.84 -4.30
N ARG A 118 3.23 -3.76 -3.86
CA ARG A 118 4.70 -3.64 -3.95
C ARG A 118 5.36 -4.74 -4.79
N GLY A 119 4.65 -5.81 -5.10
CA GLY A 119 5.11 -6.89 -5.96
C GLY A 119 6.11 -7.85 -5.34
N PHE A 120 6.47 -7.71 -4.06
CA PHE A 120 7.34 -8.70 -3.41
C PHE A 120 6.57 -9.99 -3.05
N PRO A 121 7.21 -11.17 -3.07
CA PRO A 121 6.55 -12.41 -2.68
C PRO A 121 6.19 -12.41 -1.18
N VAL A 122 4.94 -12.75 -0.84
CA VAL A 122 4.47 -12.94 0.55
C VAL A 122 4.34 -14.43 0.91
N SER A 123 4.17 -15.29 -0.10
CA SER A 123 3.98 -16.73 0.06
C SER A 123 4.57 -17.46 -1.14
N ILE A 124 5.35 -18.51 -0.90
CA ILE A 124 5.87 -19.39 -1.96
C ILE A 124 5.58 -20.82 -1.53
N ASP A 125 4.77 -21.52 -2.32
CA ASP A 125 4.44 -22.93 -2.13
C ASP A 125 4.96 -23.70 -3.33
N MET A 126 5.77 -24.74 -3.11
CA MET A 126 6.36 -25.50 -4.21
C MET A 126 6.53 -26.99 -3.91
N ILE A 127 6.50 -27.77 -4.99
CA ILE A 127 6.91 -29.17 -5.01
C ILE A 127 8.14 -29.27 -5.90
N GLN A 128 9.29 -29.56 -5.30
CA GLN A 128 10.56 -29.65 -6.00
C GLN A 128 10.66 -30.91 -6.86
N THR A 129 11.66 -30.97 -7.74
CA THR A 129 12.05 -32.19 -8.43
C THR A 129 12.40 -33.27 -7.41
N GLY A 130 11.63 -34.37 -7.37
CA GLY A 130 11.74 -35.41 -6.35
C GLY A 130 10.63 -35.41 -5.30
N GLY A 131 9.67 -34.48 -5.39
CA GLY A 131 8.44 -34.48 -4.59
C GLY A 131 8.54 -33.79 -3.24
N GLN A 132 9.69 -33.20 -2.90
CA GLN A 132 9.85 -32.44 -1.65
C GLN A 132 8.95 -31.21 -1.63
N VAL A 133 8.18 -31.05 -0.55
CA VAL A 133 7.28 -29.91 -0.37
C VAL A 133 7.98 -28.84 0.44
N MET A 134 7.94 -27.60 -0.08
CA MET A 134 8.47 -26.43 0.60
C MET A 134 7.44 -25.31 0.61
N ASN A 135 7.26 -24.71 1.77
CA ASN A 135 6.36 -23.60 2.02
C ASN A 135 7.15 -22.47 2.69
N ILE A 136 7.17 -21.30 2.06
CA ILE A 136 7.83 -20.11 2.57
C ILE A 136 6.77 -19.05 2.79
N ARG A 137 6.86 -18.35 3.93
CA ARG A 137 6.01 -17.22 4.27
C ARG A 137 6.88 -16.02 4.59
N ILE A 138 6.56 -14.87 4.01
CA ILE A 138 7.25 -13.59 4.21
C ILE A 138 6.22 -12.61 4.78
N PHE A 139 6.54 -12.01 5.93
CA PHE A 139 5.61 -11.19 6.71
C PHE A 139 6.36 -10.12 7.51
N ASP A 140 5.62 -9.28 8.25
CA ASP A 140 6.14 -8.14 9.00
C ASP A 140 7.07 -7.24 8.16
N PHE A 141 6.72 -7.05 6.87
CA PHE A 141 7.52 -6.27 5.96
C PHE A 141 7.38 -4.77 6.26
N ALA A 142 8.49 -4.13 6.62
CA ALA A 142 8.60 -2.70 6.80
C ALA A 142 9.74 -2.20 5.91
N TYR A 143 9.54 -1.12 5.16
CA TYR A 143 10.58 -0.57 4.30
C TYR A 143 10.87 0.88 4.66
N TYR A 144 12.11 1.27 4.41
CA TYR A 144 12.61 2.61 4.65
C TYR A 144 13.03 3.18 3.30
N HIS A 145 12.53 4.37 3.00
CA HIS A 145 12.93 5.06 1.78
C HIS A 145 14.32 5.67 1.99
N ASN A 146 15.35 5.08 1.41
CA ASN A 146 16.73 5.59 1.48
C ASN A 146 16.94 6.91 0.79
N ASN A 147 16.02 7.23 -0.12
CA ASN A 147 15.98 8.49 -0.82
C ASN A 147 15.08 9.50 -0.09
N TYR A 148 14.61 9.20 1.13
CA TYR A 148 13.95 10.19 1.96
C TYR A 148 14.95 11.28 2.34
N ASN A 149 14.94 12.33 1.55
CA ASN A 149 15.68 13.53 1.82
C ASN A 149 14.68 14.61 2.26
N PRO A 150 14.61 14.97 3.54
CA PRO A 150 13.66 15.96 4.03
C PRO A 150 13.84 17.33 3.35
N ALA A 151 15.05 17.66 2.88
CA ALA A 151 15.27 18.89 2.12
C ALA A 151 14.60 18.86 0.72
N VAL A 152 14.58 17.69 0.06
CA VAL A 152 13.84 17.51 -1.20
C VAL A 152 12.34 17.58 -0.97
N VAL A 153 11.84 16.97 0.11
CA VAL A 153 10.42 17.06 0.49
C VAL A 153 10.04 18.50 0.81
N GLN A 154 10.86 19.23 1.57
CA GLN A 154 10.66 20.65 1.87
C GLN A 154 10.61 21.49 0.58
N ALA A 155 11.58 21.33 -0.32
CA ALA A 155 11.62 22.08 -1.58
C ALA A 155 10.38 21.79 -2.46
N ASN A 156 9.92 20.55 -2.49
CA ASN A 156 8.68 20.18 -3.19
C ASN A 156 7.44 20.81 -2.52
N LEU A 157 7.35 20.74 -1.19
CA LEU A 157 6.26 21.34 -0.42
C LEU A 157 6.16 22.85 -0.69
N ASP A 158 7.28 23.56 -0.63
CA ASP A 158 7.33 25.02 -0.86
C ASP A 158 6.91 25.38 -2.29
N ARG A 159 7.43 24.67 -3.29
CA ARG A 159 7.08 24.87 -4.70
C ARG A 159 5.59 24.67 -4.95
N GLU A 160 5.04 23.55 -4.51
CA GLU A 160 3.63 23.21 -4.78
C GLU A 160 2.68 24.07 -3.95
N ARG A 161 3.07 24.49 -2.74
CA ARG A 161 2.32 25.47 -1.94
C ARG A 161 2.23 26.82 -2.64
N ALA A 162 3.35 27.35 -3.13
CA ALA A 162 3.37 28.61 -3.86
C ALA A 162 2.48 28.54 -5.12
N LYS A 163 2.54 27.40 -5.84
CA LYS A 163 1.69 27.13 -7.00
C LYS A 163 0.20 27.11 -6.63
N TRP A 164 -0.18 26.42 -5.55
CA TRP A 164 -1.56 26.42 -5.05
C TRP A 164 -2.05 27.83 -4.70
N GLN A 165 -1.26 28.58 -3.94
CA GLN A 165 -1.59 29.95 -3.53
C GLN A 165 -1.77 30.88 -4.74
N SER A 166 -0.92 30.75 -5.77
CA SER A 166 -1.03 31.54 -7.00
C SER A 166 -2.32 31.29 -7.79
N GLN A 167 -3.02 30.17 -7.55
CA GLN A 167 -4.30 29.91 -8.21
C GLN A 167 -5.42 30.80 -7.66
N ALA A 168 -5.27 31.37 -6.46
CA ALA A 168 -6.28 32.18 -5.78
C ALA A 168 -7.69 31.52 -5.75
N ILE A 169 -7.74 30.18 -5.67
CA ILE A 169 -8.99 29.42 -5.65
C ILE A 169 -9.57 29.46 -4.24
N SER A 170 -10.62 30.24 -4.04
CA SER A 170 -11.33 30.35 -2.76
C SER A 170 -12.65 29.57 -2.70
N ASN A 171 -13.08 28.99 -3.83
CA ASN A 171 -14.32 28.21 -3.94
C ASN A 171 -14.04 26.87 -4.62
N TYR A 172 -14.11 25.79 -3.86
CA TYR A 172 -13.87 24.44 -4.35
C TYR A 172 -14.56 23.40 -3.48
N ASP A 173 -14.77 22.22 -4.05
CA ASP A 173 -15.25 21.02 -3.39
C ASP A 173 -14.20 19.93 -3.58
N TYR A 174 -13.97 19.13 -2.55
CA TYR A 174 -13.09 17.97 -2.67
C TYR A 174 -13.60 16.79 -1.85
N MET A 175 -13.28 15.59 -2.33
CA MET A 175 -13.55 14.33 -1.64
C MET A 175 -12.24 13.75 -1.12
N LEU A 176 -12.19 13.49 0.17
CA LEU A 176 -11.03 13.03 0.91
C LEU A 176 -11.26 11.61 1.40
N GLU A 177 -10.28 10.73 1.18
CA GLU A 177 -10.15 9.46 1.85
C GLU A 177 -9.08 9.58 2.92
N THR A 178 -9.45 9.33 4.18
CA THR A 178 -8.47 9.15 5.27
C THR A 178 -8.56 7.71 5.75
N LEU A 179 -7.42 7.09 6.03
CA LEU A 179 -7.39 5.83 6.74
C LEU A 179 -7.54 6.10 8.24
N SER A 180 -8.54 5.46 8.86
CA SER A 180 -8.60 5.43 10.32
C SER A 180 -7.50 4.51 10.83
N ASP A 181 -6.68 5.08 11.70
CA ASP A 181 -5.58 4.50 12.49
C ASP A 181 -5.87 3.15 13.18
N ASN A 182 -7.15 2.77 13.37
CA ASN A 182 -7.49 1.56 14.13
C ASN A 182 -8.37 0.53 13.40
N THR A 183 -9.03 0.88 12.30
CA THR A 183 -9.99 -0.04 11.64
C THR A 183 -9.60 -0.38 10.21
N GLY A 184 -8.61 0.29 9.62
CA GLY A 184 -8.28 0.17 8.20
C GLY A 184 -9.44 0.58 7.27
N SER A 185 -10.52 1.11 7.82
CA SER A 185 -11.68 1.55 7.06
C SER A 185 -11.37 2.89 6.42
N VAL A 186 -11.61 2.97 5.11
CA VAL A 186 -11.50 4.19 4.32
C VAL A 186 -12.88 4.85 4.30
N TYR A 187 -12.97 6.07 4.83
CA TYR A 187 -14.21 6.84 4.79
C TYR A 187 -14.03 8.04 3.85
N PRO A 188 -14.84 8.13 2.78
CA PRO A 188 -14.84 9.30 1.92
C PRO A 188 -15.59 10.44 2.60
N PHE A 189 -14.98 11.62 2.64
CA PHE A 189 -15.57 12.85 3.17
C PHE A 189 -15.62 13.91 2.10
N THR A 190 -16.79 14.50 1.88
CA THR A 190 -16.96 15.62 0.96
C THR A 190 -16.87 16.93 1.73
N THR A 191 -15.94 17.79 1.33
CA THR A 191 -15.74 19.12 1.91
C THR A 191 -16.08 20.19 0.87
N GLN A 192 -16.89 21.17 1.24
CA GLN A 192 -17.16 22.34 0.41
C GLN A 192 -16.54 23.57 1.03
N VAL A 193 -15.71 24.27 0.26
CA VAL A 193 -15.03 25.51 0.65
C VAL A 193 -15.59 26.67 -0.16
N ARG A 194 -16.04 27.73 0.52
CA ARG A 194 -16.54 28.95 -0.12
C ARG A 194 -15.90 30.16 0.55
N GLY A 195 -15.42 31.10 -0.27
CA GLY A 195 -14.69 32.27 0.22
C GLY A 195 -13.48 31.93 1.09
N GLY A 196 -12.85 30.77 0.89
CA GLY A 196 -11.71 30.29 1.68
C GLY A 196 -12.07 29.59 2.99
N SER A 197 -13.36 29.48 3.32
CA SER A 197 -13.84 28.82 4.55
C SER A 197 -14.63 27.56 4.22
N VAL A 198 -14.52 26.53 5.07
CA VAL A 198 -15.38 25.35 4.92
C VAL A 198 -16.81 25.71 5.30
N VAL A 199 -17.76 25.39 4.40
CA VAL A 199 -19.20 25.62 4.60
C VAL A 199 -20.02 24.32 4.72
N SER A 200 -19.46 23.20 4.27
CA SER A 200 -20.10 21.88 4.39
C SER A 200 -19.05 20.79 4.53
N TYR A 201 -19.36 19.78 5.34
CA TYR A 201 -18.50 18.63 5.58
C TYR A 201 -19.33 17.40 5.93
N VAL A 202 -19.44 16.48 4.98
CA VAL A 202 -20.33 15.32 5.06
C VAL A 202 -19.61 14.03 4.73
N ASP A 203 -20.11 12.91 5.24
CA ASP A 203 -19.63 11.57 4.88
C ASP A 203 -20.16 11.09 3.51
N GLY A 204 -19.78 9.87 3.11
CA GLY A 204 -20.28 9.23 1.89
C GLY A 204 -21.79 9.00 1.82
N ASN A 205 -22.51 9.15 2.95
CA ASN A 205 -23.97 9.07 3.04
C ASN A 205 -24.63 10.45 3.11
N ASN A 206 -23.87 11.53 2.86
CA ASN A 206 -24.29 12.93 3.02
C ASN A 206 -24.72 13.30 4.45
N GLN A 207 -24.22 12.59 5.47
CA GLN A 207 -24.44 12.95 6.87
C GLN A 207 -23.38 13.94 7.34
N GLN A 208 -23.81 15.00 8.03
CA GLN A 208 -22.90 15.99 8.60
C GLN A 208 -21.98 15.36 9.64
N ILE A 209 -20.68 15.64 9.53
CA ILE A 209 -19.68 15.15 10.48
C ILE A 209 -19.39 16.22 11.52
N THR A 210 -19.44 15.83 12.80
CA THR A 210 -19.20 16.73 13.94
C THR A 210 -17.98 16.33 14.78
N TRP A 211 -17.51 15.09 14.65
CA TRP A 211 -16.40 14.56 15.43
C TRP A 211 -15.02 14.79 14.79
N LEU A 212 -14.98 15.14 13.51
CA LEU A 212 -13.77 15.51 12.78
C LEU A 212 -13.90 16.96 12.31
N LYS A 213 -12.89 17.77 12.65
CA LYS A 213 -12.88 19.17 12.25
C LYS A 213 -12.67 19.26 10.73
N PRO A 214 -13.57 19.90 9.97
CA PRO A 214 -13.34 20.14 8.56
C PRO A 214 -12.09 20.98 8.34
N GLN A 215 -11.39 20.72 7.25
CA GLN A 215 -10.13 21.40 6.91
C GLN A 215 -10.19 21.96 5.49
N THR A 216 -9.38 22.97 5.20
CA THR A 216 -9.09 23.40 3.82
C THR A 216 -7.85 22.65 3.32
N LEU A 217 -7.58 22.70 2.01
CA LEU A 217 -6.37 22.10 1.45
C LEU A 217 -5.07 22.72 2.03
N ASP A 218 -5.11 23.97 2.48
CA ASP A 218 -4.00 24.66 3.15
C ASP A 218 -3.56 24.00 4.47
N VAL A 219 -4.48 23.31 5.15
CA VAL A 219 -4.16 22.61 6.39
C VAL A 219 -3.24 21.43 6.14
N TYR A 220 -3.36 20.73 5.00
CA TYR A 220 -2.47 19.61 4.65
C TYR A 220 -1.04 20.08 4.41
N PHE A 221 -0.82 21.23 3.76
CA PHE A 221 0.52 21.81 3.68
C PHE A 221 1.11 22.08 5.06
N THR A 222 0.29 22.60 5.97
CA THR A 222 0.71 22.87 7.36
C THR A 222 1.01 21.59 8.11
N GLN A 223 0.21 20.53 7.92
CA GLN A 223 0.47 19.22 8.51
C GLN A 223 1.79 18.62 8.01
N ILE A 224 2.02 18.61 6.69
CA ILE A 224 3.28 18.11 6.12
C ILE A 224 4.47 18.90 6.71
N GLN A 225 4.37 20.23 6.76
CA GLN A 225 5.41 21.09 7.36
C GLN A 225 5.65 20.75 8.83
N ASN A 226 4.60 20.55 9.62
CA ASN A 226 4.72 20.19 11.03
C ASN A 226 5.45 18.85 11.20
N TYR A 227 5.11 17.86 10.39
CA TYR A 227 5.79 16.55 10.42
C TYR A 227 7.25 16.64 9.95
N LEU A 228 7.57 17.46 8.95
CA LEU A 228 8.96 17.77 8.60
C LEU A 228 9.71 18.37 9.79
N ASN A 229 9.12 19.36 10.45
CA ASN A 229 9.73 20.04 11.60
C ASN A 229 9.91 19.11 12.82
N MET A 230 9.02 18.12 12.97
CA MET A 230 9.10 17.10 14.01
C MET A 230 10.11 15.98 13.70
N GLY A 231 10.72 15.99 12.51
CA GLY A 231 11.67 14.94 12.09
C GLY A 231 10.98 13.63 11.72
N ALA A 232 9.86 13.69 11.00
CA ALA A 232 9.20 12.51 10.46
C ALA A 232 10.21 11.59 9.76
N SER A 233 10.08 10.28 10.01
CA SER A 233 10.97 9.26 9.45
C SER A 233 10.78 9.11 7.94
N TYR A 234 9.58 9.42 7.44
CA TYR A 234 9.26 9.42 6.02
C TYR A 234 8.04 10.31 5.75
N ILE A 235 8.07 11.01 4.61
CA ILE A 235 6.95 11.75 4.05
C ILE A 235 6.94 11.51 2.54
N GLU A 236 5.85 10.96 2.05
CA GLU A 236 5.47 10.92 0.64
C GLU A 236 4.32 11.91 0.43
N ALA A 237 4.50 12.85 -0.48
CA ALA A 237 3.44 13.78 -0.86
C ALA A 237 3.37 13.88 -2.38
N GLU A 238 2.21 13.57 -2.94
CA GLU A 238 1.86 13.79 -4.34
C GLU A 238 1.01 15.05 -4.43
N TYR A 239 1.13 15.78 -5.54
CA TYR A 239 0.45 17.04 -5.77
C TYR A 239 -0.19 17.07 -7.16
N ASP A 240 -1.29 17.79 -7.29
CA ASP A 240 -1.92 18.04 -8.59
C ASP A 240 -0.96 18.82 -9.49
N SER A 241 -0.57 18.22 -10.62
CA SER A 241 0.45 18.78 -11.50
C SER A 241 0.07 20.12 -12.14
N LYS A 242 -1.20 20.52 -12.10
CA LYS A 242 -1.66 21.80 -12.65
C LYS A 242 -1.80 22.88 -11.58
N ARG A 243 -2.31 22.51 -10.41
CA ARG A 243 -2.75 23.45 -9.36
C ARG A 243 -1.90 23.39 -8.09
N GLY A 244 -1.12 22.34 -7.88
CA GLY A 244 -0.17 22.21 -6.76
C GLY A 244 -0.79 21.79 -5.42
N PHE A 245 -2.09 21.52 -5.31
CA PHE A 245 -2.66 21.03 -4.05
C PHE A 245 -2.26 19.57 -3.79
N PRO A 246 -2.13 19.13 -2.52
CA PRO A 246 -1.79 17.75 -2.19
C PRO A 246 -2.90 16.79 -2.62
N THR A 247 -2.57 15.77 -3.40
CA THR A 247 -3.50 14.71 -3.84
C THR A 247 -3.34 13.43 -3.04
N ARG A 248 -2.14 13.19 -2.49
CA ARG A 248 -1.85 12.07 -1.58
C ARG A 248 -0.78 12.51 -0.60
N VAL A 249 -0.97 12.18 0.67
CA VAL A 249 0.00 12.44 1.74
C VAL A 249 0.09 11.18 2.58
N TYR A 250 1.30 10.68 2.76
CA TYR A 250 1.59 9.52 3.60
C TYR A 250 2.83 9.82 4.45
N ILE A 251 2.69 9.70 5.76
CA ILE A 251 3.70 10.12 6.74
C ILE A 251 3.93 9.00 7.73
N ILE A 252 5.20 8.66 7.93
CA ILE A 252 5.66 7.74 8.98
C ILE A 252 6.44 8.54 10.01
N MET A 253 6.09 8.36 11.28
CA MET A 253 6.81 8.90 12.43
C MET A 253 7.23 7.73 13.33
N ASN A 254 8.50 7.67 13.72
CA ASN A 254 9.01 6.65 14.64
C ASN A 254 8.69 5.21 14.21
N GLY A 255 8.67 4.94 12.90
CA GLY A 255 8.37 3.63 12.34
C GLY A 255 6.88 3.25 12.28
N ALA A 256 5.97 4.15 12.67
CA ALA A 256 4.52 3.95 12.57
C ALA A 256 3.86 4.97 11.62
N GLU A 257 2.78 4.56 10.96
CA GLU A 257 1.95 5.47 10.16
C GLU A 257 1.36 6.55 11.09
N ALA A 258 1.71 7.81 10.82
CA ALA A 258 1.26 8.95 11.61
C ALA A 258 0.15 9.74 10.90
N PHE A 259 0.13 9.70 9.57
CA PHE A 259 -0.87 10.40 8.78
C PHE A 259 -0.99 9.83 7.37
N HIS A 260 -2.23 9.62 6.90
CA HIS A 260 -2.52 9.20 5.54
C HIS A 260 -3.81 9.82 5.04
N ALA A 261 -3.70 10.59 3.97
CA ALA A 261 -4.80 11.28 3.33
C ALA A 261 -4.68 11.19 1.81
N ARG A 262 -5.81 11.07 1.12
CA ARG A 262 -5.89 11.08 -0.34
C ARG A 262 -7.08 11.91 -0.82
N VAL A 263 -6.82 12.87 -1.70
CA VAL A 263 -7.88 13.62 -2.40
C VAL A 263 -8.22 12.87 -3.68
N ILE A 264 -9.42 12.32 -3.75
CA ILE A 264 -9.85 11.48 -4.88
C ILE A 264 -10.74 12.23 -5.88
N HIS A 265 -11.41 13.31 -5.45
CA HIS A 265 -12.12 14.21 -6.34
C HIS A 265 -11.85 15.67 -5.98
N PHE A 266 -11.71 16.53 -6.98
CA PHE A 266 -11.54 17.98 -6.81
C PHE A 266 -12.34 18.72 -7.89
N HIS A 267 -13.21 19.63 -7.47
CA HIS A 267 -13.97 20.52 -8.34
C HIS A 267 -13.83 21.96 -7.87
N TYR A 268 -13.68 22.92 -8.78
CA TYR A 268 -13.52 24.33 -8.43
C TYR A 268 -14.36 25.24 -9.30
N TYR A 269 -14.74 26.39 -8.75
CA TYR A 269 -15.64 27.33 -9.40
C TYR A 269 -14.90 28.62 -9.73
N VAL A 270 -14.86 28.98 -11.02
CA VAL A 270 -14.33 30.27 -11.45
C VAL A 270 -15.42 31.32 -11.30
N ARG A 271 -15.21 32.29 -10.40
CA ARG A 271 -16.07 33.48 -10.35
C ARG A 271 -15.81 34.28 -11.62
N ARG A 272 -16.71 34.18 -12.62
CA ARG A 272 -16.75 35.19 -13.68
C ARG A 272 -17.14 36.49 -12.98
N LEU A 273 -16.19 37.42 -12.86
CA LEU A 273 -16.51 38.80 -12.59
C LEU A 273 -17.46 39.20 -13.73
N ARG A 274 -18.77 39.26 -13.46
CA ARG A 274 -19.66 40.03 -14.33
C ARG A 274 -19.05 41.41 -14.34
N GLY A 275 -18.53 41.82 -15.49
CA GLY A 275 -18.19 43.22 -15.71
C GLY A 275 -19.37 44.03 -15.20
N SER A 276 -19.10 44.95 -14.30
CA SER A 276 -20.02 46.04 -14.04
C SER A 276 -20.20 46.73 -15.38
N ASP A 277 -21.24 46.36 -16.12
CA ASP A 277 -21.77 47.17 -17.19
C ASP A 277 -22.21 48.46 -16.51
N SER A 278 -21.29 49.42 -16.45
CA SER A 278 -21.56 50.79 -16.06
C SER A 278 -22.58 51.33 -17.04
N GLN A 279 -23.80 51.56 -16.52
CA GLN A 279 -24.84 52.35 -17.18
C GLN A 279 -24.34 53.76 -17.49
#